data_AF-A0A7C3D794-F1
#
_entry.id   AF-A0A7C3D794-F1
#
_cell.length_a   1.000
_cell.length_b   1.000
_cell.length_c   1.000
_cell.angle_alpha   90.00
_cell.angle_beta   90.00
_cell.angle_gamma   90.00
#
_symmetry.space_group_name_H-M   'P 1'
#
loop_
_entity.id
_entity.type
_entity.pdbx_description
1 polymer ?
#
loop_
_entity_poly.entity_id
_entity_poly.type
_entity_poly.pdbx_seq_one_letter_code
_entity_poly.pdbx_strand_id
1 'polypeptide(L)'
;GWHLPLKLVRSLMIVFVVAGVLLSTLHQSSLGSLYLIVPEKMHPLWYSPLLPLLFFISAVGVGLAMTIFESFLSHRAFRKELELDVLVGLARGVILVEIIYLTVRFLDMLNRHVLGYAFQFTKQAGLFWLEILLMAVIPIIIFSNPHLVIKRNWLFYGAVSNVLGLITNRLNVSITSLEQWAGPYFPKWQEIVVTAALVATGFAVFGWVVKNFPIFESEVPAEEEPEPEATGSEAPTYA
;
A
#
# COMPACT_ATOMS: atom_id res chain seq x y z
N GLY A 1 35.70 2.71 22.68
CA GLY A 1 35.75 4.02 21.99
C GLY A 1 34.59 4.28 21.03
N TRP A 2 33.88 3.26 20.52
CA TRP A 2 32.88 3.41 19.46
C TRP A 2 31.41 3.53 19.93
N HIS A 3 31.16 3.45 21.24
CA HIS A 3 29.79 3.43 21.78
C HIS A 3 29.08 4.80 21.71
N LEU A 4 29.82 5.91 21.75
CA LEU A 4 29.25 7.26 21.62
C LEU A 4 28.71 7.56 20.21
N PRO A 5 29.48 7.36 19.11
CA PRO A 5 28.95 7.61 17.76
C PRO A 5 27.80 6.68 17.40
N LEU A 6 27.86 5.39 17.79
CA LEU A 6 26.76 4.45 17.58
C LEU A 6 25.48 4.85 18.36
N LYS A 7 25.62 5.35 19.59
CA LYS A 7 24.48 5.81 20.40
C LYS A 7 23.86 7.08 19.83
N LEU A 8 24.68 7.99 19.30
CA LEU A 8 24.22 9.19 18.60
C LEU A 8 23.49 8.84 17.30
N VAL A 9 24.07 7.96 16.46
CA VAL A 9 23.43 7.48 15.22
C VAL A 9 22.09 6.80 15.55
N ARG A 10 22.05 5.92 16.55
CA ARG A 10 20.80 5.27 16.97
C ARG A 10 19.74 6.26 17.45
N SER A 11 20.14 7.26 18.24
CA SER A 11 19.22 8.30 18.71
C SER A 11 18.68 9.13 17.54
N LEU A 12 19.54 9.51 16.59
CA LEU A 12 19.13 10.25 15.40
C LEU A 12 18.20 9.42 14.50
N MET A 13 18.48 8.12 14.31
CA MET A 13 17.60 7.23 13.56
C MET A 13 16.19 7.20 14.16
N ILE A 14 16.05 7.08 15.48
CA ILE A 14 14.74 7.11 16.14
C ILE A 14 14.02 8.43 15.85
N VAL A 15 14.72 9.57 15.96
CA VAL A 15 14.14 10.89 15.65
C VAL A 15 13.70 10.97 14.19
N PHE A 16 14.52 10.51 13.24
CA PHE A 16 14.16 10.51 11.82
C PHE A 16 13.01 9.58 11.48
N VAL A 17 12.95 8.40 12.10
CA VAL A 17 11.82 7.46 11.94
C VAL A 17 10.54 8.09 12.45
N VAL A 18 10.56 8.65 13.67
CA VAL A 18 9.39 9.33 14.25
C VAL A 18 8.98 10.53 13.39
N ALA A 19 9.94 11.36 12.95
CA ALA A 19 9.66 12.49 12.08
C ALA A 19 9.06 12.06 10.74
N GLY A 20 9.57 10.98 10.14
CA GLY A 20 9.06 10.42 8.89
C GLY A 20 7.63 9.89 9.04
N VAL A 21 7.33 9.17 10.13
CA VAL A 21 5.98 8.71 10.44
C VAL A 21 5.03 9.90 10.64
N LEU A 22 5.42 10.88 11.47
CA LEU A 22 4.62 12.08 11.70
C LEU A 22 4.36 12.85 10.41
N LEU A 23 5.40 13.07 9.60
CA LEU A 23 5.27 13.77 8.32
C LEU A 23 4.34 13.04 7.36
N SER A 24 4.45 11.72 7.27
CA SER A 24 3.59 10.89 6.42
C SER A 24 2.13 10.94 6.88
N THR A 25 1.89 10.82 8.19
CA THR A 25 0.55 10.94 8.78
C THR A 25 -0.04 12.32 8.53
N LEU A 26 0.72 13.40 8.77
CA LEU A 26 0.26 14.77 8.57
C LEU A 26 -0.04 15.05 7.10
N HIS A 27 0.81 14.60 6.18
CA HIS A 27 0.61 14.82 4.76
C HIS A 27 -0.66 14.15 4.25
N GLN A 28 -0.86 12.87 4.55
CA GLN A 28 -2.03 12.12 4.07
C GLN A 28 -3.33 12.61 4.72
N SER A 29 -3.30 12.92 6.02
CA SER A 29 -4.46 13.42 6.76
C SER A 29 -4.84 14.86 6.36
N SER A 30 -3.84 15.74 6.16
CA SER A 30 -4.08 17.12 5.72
C SER A 30 -4.71 17.20 4.33
N LEU A 31 -4.30 16.32 3.41
CA LEU A 31 -4.89 16.23 2.08
C LEU A 31 -6.39 15.88 2.16
N GLY A 32 -6.78 14.96 3.04
CA GLY A 32 -8.19 14.68 3.32
C GLY A 32 -8.93 15.86 3.96
N SER A 33 -8.24 16.65 4.79
CA SER A 33 -8.81 17.83 5.46
C SER A 33 -9.17 18.97 4.49
N LEU A 34 -8.50 19.06 3.34
CA LEU A 34 -8.80 20.04 2.29
C LEU A 34 -10.25 19.94 1.77
N TYR A 35 -10.88 18.78 1.92
CA TYR A 35 -12.25 18.57 1.46
C TYR A 35 -13.30 18.97 2.51
N LEU A 36 -12.88 19.12 3.77
CA LEU A 36 -13.79 19.54 4.85
C LEU A 36 -14.25 21.01 4.72
N ILE A 37 -13.52 21.83 3.96
CA ILE A 37 -13.87 23.24 3.72
C ILE A 37 -14.93 23.43 2.61
N VAL A 38 -15.26 22.38 1.85
CA VAL A 38 -16.23 22.43 0.74
C VAL A 38 -17.39 21.43 0.90
N PRO A 39 -18.05 21.37 2.07
CA PRO A 39 -19.02 20.32 2.39
C PRO A 39 -20.20 20.27 1.42
N GLU A 40 -20.77 21.44 1.08
CA GLU A 40 -21.94 21.56 0.21
C GLU A 40 -21.64 21.35 -1.28
N LYS A 41 -20.35 21.20 -1.65
CA LYS A 41 -19.93 21.03 -3.05
C LYS A 41 -19.70 19.57 -3.41
N MET A 42 -19.52 18.73 -2.39
CA MET A 42 -19.17 17.33 -2.55
C MET A 42 -20.40 16.45 -2.50
N HIS A 43 -20.40 15.42 -3.35
CA HIS A 43 -21.45 14.41 -3.33
C HIS A 43 -21.45 13.62 -1.99
N PRO A 44 -22.63 13.35 -1.39
CA PRO A 44 -22.74 12.77 -0.05
C PRO A 44 -22.05 11.41 0.16
N LEU A 45 -21.88 10.63 -0.92
CA LEU A 45 -21.13 9.37 -0.89
C LEU A 45 -19.66 9.57 -0.48
N TRP A 46 -19.01 10.66 -0.89
CA TRP A 46 -17.58 10.88 -0.63
C TRP A 46 -17.33 11.87 0.49
N TYR A 47 -18.17 12.89 0.65
CA TYR A 47 -18.04 13.79 1.79
C TYR A 47 -18.16 13.04 3.12
N SER A 48 -17.26 13.30 4.07
CA SER A 48 -17.32 12.80 5.43
C SER A 48 -16.44 13.66 6.34
N PRO A 49 -16.87 13.99 7.57
CA PRO A 49 -15.98 14.60 8.57
C PRO A 49 -14.74 13.74 8.88
N LEU A 50 -14.80 12.43 8.63
CA LEU A 50 -13.70 11.48 8.84
C LEU A 50 -12.78 11.33 7.62
N LEU A 51 -12.90 12.17 6.59
CA LEU A 51 -12.01 12.16 5.42
C LEU A 51 -10.52 12.16 5.77
N PRO A 52 -10.02 12.96 6.74
CA PRO A 52 -8.60 12.94 7.12
C PRO A 52 -8.16 11.55 7.60
N LEU A 53 -9.00 10.90 8.41
CA LEU A 53 -8.75 9.55 8.92
C LEU A 53 -8.82 8.50 7.80
N LEU A 54 -9.84 8.56 6.94
CA LEU A 54 -10.01 7.64 5.82
C LEU A 54 -8.84 7.73 4.83
N PHE A 55 -8.34 8.94 4.57
CA PHE A 55 -7.17 9.15 3.70
C PHE A 55 -5.90 8.56 4.31
N PHE A 56 -5.72 8.74 5.62
CA PHE A 56 -4.59 8.13 6.33
C PHE A 56 -4.65 6.61 6.32
N ILE A 57 -5.78 6.00 6.68
CA ILE A 57 -5.94 4.53 6.68
C ILE A 57 -5.69 3.98 5.28
N SER A 58 -6.27 4.58 4.24
CA SER A 58 -6.06 4.10 2.86
C SER A 58 -4.62 4.30 2.38
N ALA A 59 -3.91 5.33 2.87
CA ALA A 59 -2.50 5.54 2.58
C ALA A 59 -1.58 4.49 3.26
N VAL A 60 -1.94 4.01 4.46
CA VAL A 60 -1.23 2.87 5.07
C VAL A 60 -1.43 1.61 4.24
N GLY A 61 -2.66 1.34 3.79
CA GLY A 61 -2.98 0.16 2.99
C GLY A 61 -2.24 0.15 1.65
N VAL A 62 -2.27 1.28 0.92
CA VAL A 62 -1.53 1.38 -0.34
C VAL A 62 -0.02 1.34 -0.13
N GLY A 63 0.50 1.85 0.98
CA GLY A 63 1.94 1.81 1.26
C GLY A 63 2.46 0.38 1.26
N LEU A 64 1.75 -0.50 2.00
CA LEU A 64 2.05 -1.93 2.05
C LEU A 64 1.86 -2.61 0.67
N ALA A 65 0.77 -2.29 -0.03
CA ALA A 65 0.52 -2.84 -1.37
C ALA A 65 1.57 -2.37 -2.41
N MET A 66 2.00 -1.12 -2.32
CA MET A 66 3.01 -0.55 -3.21
C MET A 66 4.38 -1.18 -2.97
N THR A 67 4.73 -1.51 -1.72
CA THR A 67 5.94 -2.29 -1.44
C THR A 67 5.90 -3.65 -2.15
N ILE A 68 4.78 -4.37 -2.10
CA ILE A 68 4.60 -5.63 -2.85
C ILE A 68 4.77 -5.41 -4.36
N PHE A 69 4.18 -4.34 -4.90
CA PHE A 69 4.27 -3.97 -6.31
C PHE A 69 5.73 -3.68 -6.74
N GLU A 70 6.44 -2.86 -5.96
CA GLU A 70 7.83 -2.46 -6.24
C GLU A 70 8.81 -3.61 -6.09
N SER A 71 8.61 -4.50 -5.11
CA SER A 71 9.40 -5.73 -4.97
C SER A 71 9.25 -6.62 -6.20
N PHE A 72 8.04 -6.77 -6.74
CA PHE A 72 7.82 -7.53 -7.97
C PHE A 72 8.48 -6.88 -9.20
N LEU A 73 8.37 -5.56 -9.34
CA LEU A 73 9.01 -4.85 -10.45
C LEU A 73 10.54 -4.92 -10.36
N SER A 74 11.09 -4.81 -9.15
CA SER A 74 12.52 -4.95 -8.88
C SER A 74 13.02 -6.35 -9.18
N HIS A 75 12.29 -7.40 -8.78
CA HIS A 75 12.56 -8.78 -9.18
C HIS A 75 12.62 -8.93 -10.70
N ARG A 76 11.65 -8.35 -11.42
CA ARG A 76 11.60 -8.44 -12.89
C ARG A 76 12.72 -7.65 -13.58
N ALA A 77 13.06 -6.47 -13.07
CA ALA A 77 14.06 -5.57 -13.68
C ALA A 77 15.50 -5.98 -13.35
N PHE A 78 15.76 -6.42 -12.12
CA PHE A 78 17.11 -6.69 -11.61
C PHE A 78 17.38 -8.19 -11.37
N ARG A 79 16.41 -9.09 -11.64
CA ARG A 79 16.51 -10.55 -11.48
C ARG A 79 16.94 -11.01 -10.08
N LYS A 80 16.57 -10.26 -9.04
CA LYS A 80 16.85 -10.59 -7.63
C LYS A 80 15.80 -11.52 -7.04
N GLU A 81 16.11 -12.29 -5.99
CA GLU A 81 15.10 -13.14 -5.35
C GLU A 81 13.96 -12.32 -4.75
N LEU A 82 12.76 -12.89 -4.76
CA LEU A 82 11.57 -12.27 -4.20
C LEU A 82 11.28 -12.97 -2.87
N GLU A 83 11.41 -12.23 -1.76
CA GLU A 83 11.14 -12.73 -0.41
C GLU A 83 9.63 -12.93 -0.20
N LEU A 84 9.09 -14.00 -0.77
CA LEU A 84 7.65 -14.28 -0.76
C LEU A 84 7.07 -14.30 0.66
N ASP A 85 7.80 -14.82 1.65
CA ASP A 85 7.33 -14.88 3.04
C ASP A 85 7.10 -13.48 3.63
N VAL A 86 8.01 -12.54 3.34
CA VAL A 86 7.87 -11.14 3.76
C VAL A 86 6.69 -10.48 3.04
N LEU A 87 6.56 -10.68 1.73
CA LEU A 87 5.48 -10.09 0.94
C LEU A 87 4.10 -10.64 1.32
N VAL A 88 4.00 -11.93 1.67
CA VAL A 88 2.79 -12.53 2.22
C VAL A 88 2.48 -11.93 3.60
N GLY A 89 3.50 -11.65 4.42
CA GLY A 89 3.37 -10.89 5.66
C GLY A 89 2.78 -9.50 5.44
N LEU A 90 3.28 -8.74 4.46
CA LEU A 90 2.74 -7.44 4.08
C LEU A 90 1.30 -7.53 3.59
N ALA A 91 0.96 -8.55 2.79
CA ALA A 91 -0.39 -8.78 2.30
C ALA A 91 -1.40 -8.97 3.44
N ARG A 92 -1.01 -9.65 4.53
CA ARG A 92 -1.86 -9.74 5.74
C ARG A 92 -2.09 -8.39 6.40
N GLY A 93 -1.07 -7.53 6.41
CA GLY A 93 -1.20 -6.14 6.86
C GLY A 93 -2.18 -5.34 6.00
N VAL A 94 -2.13 -5.51 4.68
CA VAL A 94 -3.08 -4.88 3.74
C VAL A 94 -4.52 -5.29 4.08
N ILE A 95 -4.79 -6.58 4.26
CA ILE A 95 -6.13 -7.08 4.63
C ILE A 95 -6.65 -6.39 5.90
N LEU A 96 -5.82 -6.34 6.95
CA LEU A 96 -6.23 -5.72 8.23
C LEU A 96 -6.61 -4.26 8.03
N VAL A 97 -5.77 -3.50 7.30
CA VAL A 97 -5.99 -2.07 7.06
C VAL A 97 -7.23 -1.83 6.19
N GLU A 98 -7.46 -2.66 5.17
CA GLU A 98 -8.64 -2.57 4.31
C GLU A 98 -9.93 -2.90 5.07
N ILE A 99 -9.93 -3.90 5.96
CA ILE A 99 -11.08 -4.20 6.81
C ILE A 99 -11.39 -3.02 7.74
N ILE A 100 -10.36 -2.42 8.35
CA ILE A 100 -10.53 -1.21 9.18
C ILE A 100 -11.10 -0.07 8.33
N TYR A 101 -10.54 0.16 7.13
CA TYR A 101 -11.03 1.18 6.22
C TYR A 101 -12.51 0.99 5.89
N LEU A 102 -12.90 -0.22 5.46
CA LEU A 102 -14.29 -0.54 5.12
C LEU A 102 -15.21 -0.35 6.33
N THR A 103 -14.79 -0.82 7.50
CA THR A 103 -15.56 -0.68 8.73
C THR A 103 -15.82 0.79 9.06
N VAL A 104 -14.76 1.61 9.11
CA VAL A 104 -14.89 3.05 9.38
C VAL A 104 -15.74 3.73 8.32
N ARG A 105 -15.51 3.41 7.04
CA ARG A 105 -16.23 3.99 5.90
C ARG A 105 -17.73 3.70 5.93
N PHE A 106 -18.13 2.44 6.12
CA PHE A 106 -19.54 2.06 6.13
C PHE A 106 -20.27 2.51 7.40
N LEU A 107 -19.61 2.45 8.57
CA LEU A 107 -20.19 2.98 9.82
C LEU A 107 -20.43 4.49 9.72
N ASP A 108 -19.48 5.24 9.17
CA ASP A 108 -19.66 6.67 8.89
C ASP A 108 -20.85 6.94 7.95
N MET A 109 -20.97 6.18 6.86
CA MET A 109 -22.08 6.33 5.92
C MET A 109 -23.45 5.99 6.53
N LEU A 110 -23.50 4.99 7.41
CA LEU A 110 -24.70 4.62 8.16
C LEU A 110 -25.12 5.74 9.12
N ASN A 111 -24.16 6.27 9.89
CA ASN A 111 -24.40 7.35 10.85
C ASN A 111 -24.85 8.65 10.15
N ARG A 112 -24.39 8.89 8.92
CA ARG A 112 -24.82 10.04 8.10
C ARG A 112 -26.08 9.79 7.28
N HIS A 113 -26.65 8.58 7.34
CA HIS A 113 -27.83 8.16 6.56
C HIS A 113 -27.68 8.32 5.03
N VAL A 114 -26.44 8.26 4.51
CA VAL A 114 -26.16 8.44 3.07
C VAL A 114 -26.01 7.12 2.31
N LEU A 115 -26.04 5.98 3.02
CA LEU A 115 -25.78 4.67 2.42
C LEU A 115 -26.75 4.34 1.27
N GLY A 116 -27.98 4.88 1.31
CA GLY A 116 -28.96 4.70 0.24
C GLY A 116 -28.48 5.19 -1.14
N TYR A 117 -27.62 6.22 -1.21
CA TYR A 117 -27.05 6.70 -2.47
C TYR A 117 -26.17 5.66 -3.17
N ALA A 118 -25.58 4.71 -2.42
CA ALA A 118 -24.71 3.70 -2.98
C ALA A 118 -25.48 2.63 -3.78
N PHE A 119 -26.79 2.51 -3.55
CA PHE A 119 -27.64 1.50 -4.19
C PHE A 119 -28.56 2.08 -5.26
N GLN A 120 -28.39 3.36 -5.59
CA GLN A 120 -29.12 3.98 -6.70
C GLN A 120 -28.46 3.63 -8.03
N PHE A 121 -29.25 3.58 -9.11
CA PHE A 121 -28.72 3.38 -10.46
C PHE A 121 -28.14 4.69 -11.03
N THR A 122 -27.03 5.14 -10.45
CA THR A 122 -26.33 6.37 -10.84
C THR A 122 -24.85 6.10 -11.15
N LYS A 123 -24.23 6.98 -11.95
CA LYS A 123 -22.79 6.94 -12.24
C LYS A 123 -21.97 6.96 -10.94
N GLN A 124 -22.39 7.76 -9.97
CA GLN A 124 -21.71 7.93 -8.69
C GLN A 124 -21.72 6.64 -7.86
N ALA A 125 -22.87 5.96 -7.79
CA ALA A 125 -22.97 4.67 -7.11
C ALA A 125 -22.06 3.61 -7.77
N GLY A 126 -22.03 3.55 -9.10
CA GLY A 126 -21.16 2.64 -9.84
C GLY A 126 -19.67 2.88 -9.56
N LEU A 127 -19.23 4.15 -9.58
CA LEU A 127 -17.84 4.52 -9.28
C LEU A 127 -17.47 4.28 -7.80
N PHE A 128 -18.43 4.45 -6.89
CA PHE A 128 -18.26 4.10 -5.48
C PHE A 128 -18.05 2.59 -5.29
N TRP A 129 -18.85 1.75 -5.93
CA TRP A 129 -18.63 0.30 -5.84
C TRP A 129 -17.35 -0.14 -6.54
N LEU A 130 -16.98 0.52 -7.65
CA LEU A 130 -15.72 0.26 -8.33
C LEU A 130 -14.51 0.56 -7.43
N GLU A 131 -14.47 1.69 -6.73
CA GLU A 131 -13.39 1.98 -5.79
C GLU A 131 -13.33 0.97 -4.65
N ILE A 132 -14.47 0.57 -4.07
CA ILE A 132 -14.52 -0.41 -2.98
C ILE A 132 -14.06 -1.80 -3.47
N LEU A 133 -14.48 -2.18 -4.67
CA LEU A 133 -14.12 -3.45 -5.28
C LEU A 133 -12.62 -3.55 -5.53
N LEU A 134 -12.04 -2.52 -6.17
CA LEU A 134 -10.62 -2.49 -6.50
C LEU A 134 -9.74 -2.31 -5.26
N MET A 135 -10.11 -1.40 -4.36
CA MET A 135 -9.27 -1.00 -3.24
C MET A 135 -9.30 -2.00 -2.09
N ALA A 136 -10.40 -2.74 -1.92
CA ALA A 136 -10.56 -3.61 -0.75
C ALA A 136 -11.07 -5.01 -1.10
N VAL A 137 -12.18 -5.15 -1.85
CA VAL A 137 -12.78 -6.48 -2.03
C VAL A 137 -11.86 -7.45 -2.77
N ILE A 138 -11.30 -7.04 -3.92
CA ILE A 138 -10.38 -7.88 -4.70
C ILE A 138 -9.10 -8.19 -3.92
N PRO A 139 -8.38 -7.20 -3.34
CA PRO A 139 -7.19 -7.47 -2.53
C PRO A 139 -7.47 -8.39 -1.36
N ILE A 140 -8.54 -8.17 -0.58
CA ILE A 140 -8.95 -9.05 0.53
C ILE A 140 -9.14 -10.48 0.04
N ILE A 141 -9.89 -10.70 -1.05
CA ILE A 141 -10.14 -12.05 -1.59
C ILE A 141 -8.83 -12.74 -2.00
N ILE A 142 -7.95 -12.02 -2.69
CA ILE A 142 -6.68 -12.57 -3.16
C ILE A 142 -5.74 -12.88 -1.99
N PHE A 143 -5.56 -11.94 -1.06
CA PHE A 143 -4.60 -12.05 0.02
C PHE A 143 -5.06 -12.97 1.15
N SER A 144 -6.37 -13.10 1.37
CA SER A 144 -6.92 -14.03 2.37
C SER A 144 -6.89 -15.48 1.91
N ASN A 145 -6.84 -15.74 0.59
CA ASN A 145 -6.81 -17.10 0.06
C ASN A 145 -5.37 -17.65 0.03
N PRO A 146 -5.04 -18.67 0.85
CA PRO A 146 -3.69 -19.22 0.93
C PRO A 146 -3.17 -19.75 -0.41
N HIS A 147 -4.05 -20.24 -1.29
CA HIS A 147 -3.67 -20.77 -2.60
C HIS A 147 -3.36 -19.67 -3.63
N LEU A 148 -3.86 -18.45 -3.42
CA LEU A 148 -3.60 -17.31 -4.30
C LEU A 148 -2.41 -16.50 -3.82
N VAL A 149 -2.35 -16.17 -2.52
CA VAL A 149 -1.33 -15.27 -1.95
C VAL A 149 0.10 -15.81 -2.10
N ILE A 150 0.29 -17.14 -2.09
CA ILE A 150 1.60 -17.79 -2.30
C ILE A 150 2.07 -17.70 -3.77
N LYS A 151 1.15 -17.46 -4.71
CA LYS A 151 1.48 -17.37 -6.13
C LYS A 151 1.88 -15.93 -6.44
N ARG A 152 3.14 -15.73 -6.79
CA ARG A 152 3.74 -14.42 -7.15
C ARG A 152 2.85 -13.53 -8.04
N ASN A 153 2.24 -14.09 -9.08
CA ASN A 153 1.39 -13.31 -10.00
C ASN A 153 0.11 -12.80 -9.33
N TRP A 154 -0.53 -13.62 -8.50
CA TRP A 154 -1.76 -13.23 -7.79
C TRP A 154 -1.46 -12.21 -6.69
N LEU A 155 -0.36 -12.39 -5.96
CA LEU A 155 0.12 -11.41 -5.00
C LEU A 155 0.34 -10.04 -5.66
N PHE A 156 0.97 -10.01 -6.84
CA PHE A 156 1.13 -8.80 -7.63
C PHE A 156 -0.22 -8.22 -8.11
N TYR A 157 -1.15 -9.04 -8.60
CA TYR A 157 -2.46 -8.55 -9.04
C TYR A 157 -3.30 -7.97 -7.90
N GLY A 158 -3.22 -8.54 -6.69
CA GLY A 158 -3.85 -7.96 -5.50
C GLY A 158 -3.28 -6.57 -5.19
N ALA A 159 -1.95 -6.42 -5.24
CA ALA A 159 -1.28 -5.15 -5.02
C ALA A 159 -1.67 -4.10 -6.08
N VAL A 160 -1.65 -4.46 -7.36
CA VAL A 160 -2.10 -3.60 -8.47
C VAL A 160 -3.55 -3.17 -8.28
N SER A 161 -4.44 -4.11 -7.92
CA SER A 161 -5.85 -3.80 -7.67
C SER A 161 -5.99 -2.75 -6.55
N ASN A 162 -5.30 -2.94 -5.43
CA ASN A 162 -5.35 -1.99 -4.31
C ASN A 162 -4.89 -0.59 -4.75
N VAL A 163 -3.75 -0.49 -5.44
CA VAL A 163 -3.20 0.79 -5.94
C VAL A 163 -4.18 1.46 -6.90
N LEU A 164 -4.76 0.72 -7.85
CA LEU A 164 -5.79 1.25 -8.76
C LEU A 164 -7.05 1.69 -8.02
N GLY A 165 -7.44 0.96 -6.98
CA GLY A 165 -8.56 1.30 -6.11
C GLY A 165 -8.34 2.60 -5.36
N LEU A 166 -7.14 2.81 -4.83
CA LEU A 166 -6.78 4.10 -4.22
C LEU A 166 -6.81 5.23 -5.25
N ILE A 167 -6.23 5.04 -6.42
CA ILE A 167 -6.25 6.07 -7.48
C ILE A 167 -7.69 6.42 -7.83
N THR A 168 -8.55 5.41 -8.01
CA THR A 168 -9.98 5.60 -8.24
C THR A 168 -10.63 6.38 -7.11
N ASN A 169 -10.33 6.05 -5.85
CA ASN A 169 -10.83 6.80 -4.70
C ASN A 169 -10.36 8.26 -4.71
N ARG A 170 -9.08 8.53 -4.99
CA ARG A 170 -8.54 9.89 -5.05
C ARG A 170 -9.19 10.69 -6.17
N LEU A 171 -9.43 10.09 -7.33
CA LEU A 171 -10.14 10.73 -8.44
C LEU A 171 -11.62 10.95 -8.10
N ASN A 172 -12.28 9.98 -7.47
CA ASN A 172 -13.69 10.12 -7.10
C ASN A 172 -13.89 11.24 -6.08
N VAL A 173 -13.05 11.31 -5.05
CA VAL A 173 -13.12 12.37 -4.02
C VAL A 173 -12.78 13.74 -4.62
N SER A 174 -11.77 13.84 -5.49
CA SER A 174 -11.30 15.13 -6.02
C SER A 174 -12.08 15.66 -7.23
N ILE A 175 -12.66 14.78 -8.05
CA ILE A 175 -13.30 15.14 -9.33
C ILE A 175 -14.77 14.77 -9.29
N THR A 176 -15.09 13.47 -9.19
CA THR A 176 -16.47 12.98 -9.31
C THR A 176 -17.40 13.54 -8.23
N SER A 177 -16.87 13.72 -7.02
CA SER A 177 -17.66 14.28 -5.91
C SER A 177 -18.04 15.74 -6.17
N LEU A 178 -17.20 16.50 -6.88
CA LEU A 178 -17.39 17.92 -7.18
C LEU A 178 -18.07 18.15 -8.54
N GLU A 179 -18.26 17.11 -9.35
CA GLU A 179 -18.76 17.19 -10.74
C GLU A 179 -20.12 17.87 -10.83
N GLN A 180 -21.00 17.68 -9.84
CA GLN A 180 -22.32 18.35 -9.81
C GLN A 180 -22.22 19.87 -9.64
N TRP A 181 -21.15 20.36 -9.01
CA TRP A 181 -20.94 21.78 -8.78
C TRP A 181 -20.00 22.42 -9.82
N ALA A 182 -18.90 21.76 -10.18
CA ALA A 182 -17.89 22.26 -11.10
C ALA A 182 -18.19 21.96 -12.58
N GLY A 183 -19.14 21.05 -12.85
CA GLY A 183 -19.41 20.52 -14.18
C GLY A 183 -18.55 19.29 -14.52
N PRO A 184 -18.81 18.65 -15.67
CA PRO A 184 -18.07 17.47 -16.12
C PRO A 184 -16.62 17.82 -16.41
N TYR A 185 -15.69 17.02 -15.87
CA TYR A 185 -14.26 17.15 -16.10
C TYR A 185 -13.76 16.03 -17.01
N PHE A 186 -12.98 16.39 -18.02
CA PHE A 186 -12.26 15.45 -18.86
C PHE A 186 -10.78 15.85 -18.91
N PRO A 187 -9.85 14.93 -18.58
CA PRO A 187 -8.45 15.28 -18.47
C PRO A 187 -7.90 15.69 -19.84
N LYS A 188 -7.16 16.79 -19.87
CA LYS A 188 -6.44 17.21 -21.08
C LYS A 188 -5.26 16.26 -21.29
N TRP A 189 -4.89 16.05 -22.55
CA TRP A 189 -3.74 15.20 -22.89
C TRP A 189 -2.45 15.65 -22.18
N GLN A 190 -2.30 16.95 -21.94
CA GLN A 190 -1.16 17.51 -21.20
C GLN A 190 -1.11 17.05 -19.74
N GLU A 191 -2.26 16.93 -19.07
CA GLU A 191 -2.34 16.46 -17.68
C GLU A 191 -1.93 14.99 -17.57
N ILE A 192 -2.33 14.19 -18.57
CA ILE A 192 -1.93 12.79 -18.69
C ILE A 192 -0.41 12.69 -18.90
N VAL A 193 0.15 13.49 -19.82
CA VAL A 193 1.59 13.51 -20.10
C VAL A 193 2.39 13.95 -18.87
N VAL A 194 1.97 14.99 -18.17
CA VAL A 194 2.65 15.47 -16.94
C VAL A 194 2.61 14.39 -15.86
N THR A 195 1.47 13.73 -15.67
CA THR A 195 1.33 12.63 -14.70
C THR A 195 2.25 11.47 -15.06
N ALA A 196 2.27 11.06 -16.34
CA ALA A 196 3.16 10.01 -16.82
C ALA A 196 4.64 10.38 -16.65
N ALA A 197 5.01 11.64 -16.90
CA ALA A 197 6.38 12.12 -16.72
C ALA A 197 6.82 12.08 -15.25
N LEU A 198 5.95 12.44 -14.31
CA LEU A 198 6.23 12.35 -12.87
C LEU A 198 6.48 10.90 -12.45
N VAL A 199 5.61 9.98 -12.87
CA VAL A 199 5.76 8.54 -12.57
C VAL A 199 7.05 7.99 -13.20
N ALA A 200 7.32 8.30 -14.46
CA ALA A 200 8.53 7.88 -15.15
C ALA A 200 9.80 8.42 -14.46
N THR A 201 9.76 9.67 -13.99
CA THR A 201 10.85 10.27 -13.23
C THR A 201 11.08 9.53 -11.92
N GLY A 202 10.02 9.14 -11.21
CA GLY A 202 10.13 8.31 -10.00
C GLY A 202 10.88 7.00 -10.26
N PHE A 203 10.49 6.25 -11.31
CA PHE A 203 11.18 5.02 -11.69
C PHE A 203 12.63 5.25 -12.15
N ALA A 204 12.89 6.34 -12.87
CA ALA A 204 14.24 6.69 -13.32
C ALA A 204 15.17 7.01 -12.13
N VAL A 205 14.69 7.78 -11.16
CA VAL A 205 15.42 8.08 -9.92
C VAL A 205 15.64 6.80 -9.12
N PHE A 206 14.61 5.99 -8.92
CA PHE A 206 14.74 4.71 -8.21
C PHE A 206 15.80 3.80 -8.87
N GLY A 207 15.74 3.64 -10.19
CA GLY A 207 16.74 2.87 -10.94
C GLY A 207 18.16 3.44 -10.83
N TRP A 208 18.29 4.77 -10.80
CA TRP A 208 19.58 5.42 -10.55
C TRP A 208 20.11 5.13 -9.14
N VAL A 209 19.27 5.19 -8.10
CA VAL A 209 19.69 4.89 -6.72
C VAL A 209 20.11 3.42 -6.60
N VAL A 210 19.31 2.48 -7.11
CA VAL A 210 19.62 1.03 -7.09
C VAL A 210 20.96 0.70 -7.76
N LYS A 211 21.31 1.41 -8.84
CA LYS A 211 22.56 1.17 -9.56
C LYS A 211 23.79 1.73 -8.84
N ASN A 212 23.64 2.78 -8.04
CA ASN A 212 24.77 3.50 -7.43
C ASN A 212 24.97 3.20 -5.93
N PHE A 213 23.97 2.64 -5.25
CA PHE A 213 24.03 2.36 -3.80
C PHE A 213 23.80 0.87 -3.50
N PRO A 214 24.46 0.30 -2.47
CA PRO A 214 24.22 -1.07 -2.01
C PRO A 214 22.93 -1.11 -1.18
N ILE A 215 21.78 -1.10 -1.86
CA ILE A 215 20.45 -1.14 -1.23
C ILE A 215 20.07 -2.56 -0.80
N PHE A 216 20.55 -3.56 -1.54
CA PHE A 216 20.32 -4.97 -1.25
C PHE A 216 21.52 -5.51 -0.48
N GLU A 217 21.27 -6.17 0.64
CA GLU A 217 22.31 -6.90 1.36
C GLU A 217 22.92 -7.94 0.41
N SER A 218 24.25 -7.93 0.31
CA SER A 218 24.99 -9.01 -0.33
C SER A 218 24.70 -10.29 0.45
N GLU A 219 24.22 -11.34 -0.24
CA GLU A 219 24.09 -12.70 0.27
C GLU A 219 25.28 -12.99 1.19
N VAL A 220 25.06 -12.99 2.50
CA VAL A 220 25.99 -13.61 3.43
C VAL A 220 25.91 -15.09 3.06
N PRO A 221 26.99 -15.72 2.57
CA PRO A 221 26.98 -17.14 2.33
C PRO A 221 26.55 -17.78 3.65
N ALA A 222 25.49 -18.59 3.62
CA ALA A 222 25.08 -19.37 4.77
C ALA A 222 26.36 -20.03 5.32
N GLU A 223 26.71 -19.69 6.57
CA GLU A 223 27.73 -20.45 7.29
C GLU A 223 27.29 -21.90 7.19
N GLU A 224 28.10 -22.73 6.53
CA GLU A 224 27.90 -24.17 6.47
C GLU A 224 27.67 -24.64 7.90
N GLU A 225 26.43 -25.03 8.21
CA GLU A 225 26.16 -25.76 9.45
C GLU A 225 27.15 -26.93 9.46
N PRO A 226 28.00 -27.08 10.50
CA PRO A 226 28.94 -28.18 10.54
C PRO A 226 28.14 -29.48 10.46
N GLU A 227 28.47 -30.31 9.48
CA GLU A 227 27.91 -31.65 9.33
C GLU A 227 27.89 -32.34 10.70
N PRO A 228 26.78 -32.98 11.11
CA PRO A 228 26.77 -33.71 12.36
C PRO A 228 27.83 -34.81 12.27
N GLU A 229 28.85 -34.73 13.13
CA GLU A 229 29.86 -35.75 13.32
C GLU A 229 29.16 -37.11 13.38
N ALA A 230 29.50 -37.99 12.43
CA ALA A 230 29.09 -39.38 12.45
C ALA A 230 29.67 -40.03 13.72
N THR A 231 28.90 -40.01 14.81
CA THR A 231 29.19 -40.81 16.00
C THR A 231 29.21 -42.26 15.58
N GLY A 232 30.42 -42.85 15.59
CA GLY A 232 30.65 -44.25 15.30
C GLY A 232 29.75 -45.14 16.15
N SER A 233 28.84 -45.85 15.49
CA SER A 233 28.10 -46.95 16.09
C SER A 233 29.06 -48.14 16.21
N GLU A 234 29.77 -48.23 17.33
CA GLU A 234 30.28 -49.53 17.80
C GLU A 234 29.08 -50.42 18.14
N ALA A 235 28.87 -51.46 17.34
CA ALA A 235 27.88 -52.50 17.61
C ALA A 235 28.39 -53.37 18.78
N PRO A 236 27.59 -53.65 19.82
CA PRO A 236 27.98 -54.62 20.82
C PRO A 236 27.74 -56.03 20.28
N THR A 237 28.82 -56.77 20.11
CA THR A 237 28.83 -58.23 19.97
C THR A 237 28.26 -58.85 21.24
N TYR A 238 27.15 -59.57 21.13
CA TYR A 238 26.73 -60.56 22.13
C TYR A 238 26.76 -61.93 21.49
N ALA A 239 27.47 -62.83 22.18
CA ALA A 239 27.62 -64.25 21.89
C ALA A 239 26.31 -65.03 22.06
#